data_AF-A0A970M9E3-F1
#
_entry.id   AF-A0A970M9E3-F1
#
_cell.length_a   1.000
_cell.length_b   1.000
_cell.length_c   1.000
_cell.angle_alpha   90.00
_cell.angle_beta   90.00
_cell.angle_gamma   90.00
#
_symmetry.space_group_name_H-M   'P 1'
#
loop_
_entity.id
_entity.type
_entity.pdbx_description
1 polymer ?
#
loop_
_entity_poly.entity_id
_entity_poly.type
_entity_poly.pdbx_seq_one_letter_code
_entity_poly.pdbx_strand_id
1 'polypeptide(L)'
;HTVEHDAFFDTIHVAIEASSRDVQVSVATSDAEAKQRAAKAKLERYTEIWSFLRRPGARTLATGGALEGRCPNCGAPLENAQTARCTHCQALVNSGDYDWVLAEITQPIEWRPGSTGSVSGLKDIMERDPTFNRQVAEDRAGYVFWRWMEAMVRRSNAPLAQCATPAFIKRSLREHPEAVHHYRTAVGAVDLVAVINDDTFERIYIKVLWSSARSPRAIPIPATTVLVLSRRMGVAGKTGFSHARCPSCHGPLPENDATTCEYCGAALGSADTDWVLEETLSLNGLAKRVSRAKEASRAAFGQSSAAGYTDADDSDDPEDASDEPIPEWATPDMGNRRERLLLLMRMAAVVMADGVVTRQERRLLKTAARRWDVPFEAVEPILTGQIDPQEMEMMRPAAPQTFFNGLVSAALIDGKIDGREEKLLLDVAASLDITQADAKNTMYAMTKTARSGSSAHT
;
A
#
# COMPACT_ATOMS: atom_id res chain seq x y z
N HIS A 1 -16.91 8.07 -11.89
CA HIS A 1 -16.91 8.05 -10.42
C HIS A 1 -17.55 6.74 -9.98
N THR A 2 -17.14 6.19 -8.85
CA THR A 2 -17.80 5.05 -8.20
C THR A 2 -18.25 5.47 -6.81
N VAL A 3 -19.31 4.84 -6.29
CA VAL A 3 -19.87 5.12 -4.97
C VAL A 3 -19.88 3.84 -4.16
N GLU A 4 -19.35 3.90 -2.95
CA GLU A 4 -19.34 2.81 -1.99
C GLU A 4 -20.12 3.26 -0.74
N HIS A 5 -20.77 2.32 -0.07
CA HIS A 5 -21.55 2.58 1.14
C HIS A 5 -21.29 1.47 2.15
N ASP A 6 -20.92 1.86 3.37
CA ASP A 6 -20.82 0.96 4.52
C ASP A 6 -21.49 1.57 5.77
N ALA A 7 -21.38 0.86 6.90
CA ALA A 7 -22.01 1.27 8.16
C ALA A 7 -21.43 2.58 8.75
N PHE A 8 -20.24 3.00 8.32
CA PHE A 8 -19.49 4.15 8.83
C PHE A 8 -19.46 5.32 7.87
N PHE A 9 -19.34 5.06 6.56
CA PHE A 9 -19.12 6.08 5.53
C PHE A 9 -19.86 5.79 4.22
N ASP A 10 -20.41 6.85 3.64
CA ASP A 10 -20.60 6.98 2.20
C ASP A 10 -19.26 7.42 1.60
N THR A 11 -18.79 6.72 0.56
CA THR A 11 -17.52 7.04 -0.12
C THR A 11 -17.75 7.27 -1.61
N ILE A 12 -17.15 8.31 -2.16
CA ILE A 12 -17.17 8.62 -3.60
C ILE A 12 -15.73 8.64 -4.10
N HIS A 13 -15.44 7.82 -5.11
CA HIS A 13 -14.18 7.85 -5.83
C HIS A 13 -14.34 8.59 -7.15
N VAL A 14 -13.53 9.63 -7.35
CA VAL A 14 -13.53 10.46 -8.55
C VAL A 14 -12.19 10.34 -9.26
N ALA A 15 -12.21 9.89 -10.51
CA ALA A 15 -11.05 9.97 -11.36
C ALA A 15 -10.85 11.41 -11.82
N ILE A 16 -9.73 12.01 -11.43
CA ILE A 16 -9.31 13.35 -11.80
C ILE A 16 -8.26 13.22 -12.89
N GLU A 17 -8.61 13.62 -14.10
CA GLU A 17 -7.66 13.78 -15.20
C GLU A 17 -7.21 15.24 -15.25
N ALA A 18 -5.91 15.47 -15.06
CA ALA A 18 -5.37 16.80 -14.95
C ALA A 18 -4.00 16.91 -15.64
N SER A 19 -3.53 18.15 -15.74
CA SER A 19 -2.15 18.44 -16.13
C SER A 19 -1.58 19.55 -15.28
N SER A 20 -0.35 19.39 -14.79
CA SER A 20 0.34 20.39 -13.99
C SER A 20 1.80 20.52 -14.38
N ARG A 21 2.41 21.63 -13.99
CA ARG A 21 3.86 21.81 -14.01
C ARG A 21 4.33 21.73 -12.57
N ASP A 22 5.07 20.68 -12.25
CA ASP A 22 5.52 20.42 -10.88
C ASP A 22 7.03 20.65 -10.74
N VAL A 23 7.43 21.22 -9.61
CA VAL A 23 8.84 21.45 -9.25
C VAL A 23 9.00 21.40 -7.74
N GLN A 24 10.01 20.66 -7.28
CA GLN A 24 10.42 20.71 -5.87
C GLN A 24 11.38 21.88 -5.65
N VAL A 25 11.08 22.69 -4.63
CA VAL A 25 11.91 23.81 -4.19
C VAL A 25 12.21 23.69 -2.70
N SER A 26 13.20 24.44 -2.22
CA SER A 26 13.47 24.53 -0.79
C SER A 26 12.32 25.26 -0.09
N VAL A 27 12.06 24.92 1.18
CA VAL A 27 11.10 25.65 2.02
C VAL A 27 11.47 27.14 2.16
N ALA A 28 12.76 27.49 1.99
CA ALA A 28 13.21 28.88 2.00
C ALA A 28 12.96 29.64 0.69
N THR A 29 12.49 28.97 -0.37
CA THR A 29 12.23 29.59 -1.68
C THR A 29 10.93 30.41 -1.62
N SER A 30 10.98 31.66 -2.08
CA SER A 30 9.78 32.52 -2.12
C SER A 30 8.74 32.00 -3.11
N ASP A 31 7.46 32.26 -2.84
CA ASP A 31 6.34 31.90 -3.73
C ASP A 31 6.52 32.41 -5.17
N ALA A 32 7.03 33.63 -5.33
CA ALA A 32 7.27 34.23 -6.64
C ALA A 32 8.33 33.45 -7.43
N GLU A 33 9.43 33.08 -6.78
CA GLU A 33 10.49 32.29 -7.38
C GLU A 33 10.02 30.85 -7.67
N ALA A 34 9.29 30.23 -6.74
CA ALA A 34 8.70 28.90 -6.92
C ALA A 34 7.79 28.87 -8.16
N LYS A 35 6.91 29.87 -8.31
CA LYS A 35 6.03 30.01 -9.49
C LYS A 35 6.82 30.19 -10.80
N GLN A 36 7.90 30.99 -10.79
CA GLN A 36 8.76 31.17 -11.97
C GLN A 36 9.48 29.89 -12.37
N ARG A 37 9.94 29.09 -11.39
CA ARG A 37 10.55 27.78 -11.64
C ARG A 37 9.52 26.79 -12.19
N ALA A 38 8.33 26.73 -11.59
CA ALA A 38 7.23 25.87 -12.04
C ALA A 38 6.80 26.21 -13.48
N ALA A 39 6.75 27.50 -13.85
CA ALA A 39 6.42 27.93 -15.21
C ALA A 39 7.37 27.35 -16.29
N LYS A 40 8.62 27.06 -15.93
CA LYS A 40 9.63 26.46 -16.83
C LYS A 40 9.62 24.93 -16.81
N ALA A 41 9.00 24.30 -15.82
CA ALA A 41 8.92 22.84 -15.72
C ALA A 41 8.01 22.28 -16.83
N LYS A 42 8.21 21.02 -17.19
CA LYS A 42 7.42 20.34 -18.21
C LYS A 42 5.96 20.25 -17.76
N LEU A 43 5.02 20.45 -18.68
CA LEU A 43 3.61 20.17 -18.42
C LEU A 43 3.40 18.66 -18.54
N GLU A 44 2.99 18.03 -17.44
CA GLU A 44 2.76 16.59 -17.37
C GLU A 44 1.28 16.32 -17.15
N ARG A 45 0.76 15.32 -17.85
CA ARG A 45 -0.60 14.82 -17.64
C ARG A 45 -0.55 13.68 -16.64
N TYR A 46 -1.51 13.65 -15.75
CA TYR A 46 -1.66 12.58 -14.78
C TYR A 46 -3.15 12.33 -14.52
N THR A 47 -3.40 11.14 -13.99
CA THR A 47 -4.71 10.75 -13.50
C THR A 47 -4.53 10.34 -12.04
N GLU A 48 -5.42 10.81 -11.19
CA GLU A 48 -5.49 10.45 -9.77
C GLU A 48 -6.92 10.02 -9.45
N ILE A 49 -7.08 9.13 -8.48
CA ILE A 49 -8.38 8.78 -7.92
C ILE A 49 -8.48 9.42 -6.55
N TRP A 50 -9.40 10.38 -6.43
CA TRP A 50 -9.66 11.10 -5.19
C TRP A 50 -10.87 10.44 -4.51
N SER A 51 -10.64 9.93 -3.29
CA SER A 51 -11.66 9.27 -2.47
C SER A 51 -12.16 10.27 -1.43
N PHE A 52 -13.45 10.61 -1.51
CA PHE A 52 -14.14 11.45 -0.55
C PHE A 52 -15.02 10.61 0.35
N LEU A 53 -15.00 10.86 1.66
CA LEU A 53 -15.87 10.17 2.62
C LEU A 53 -16.78 11.14 3.36
N ARG A 54 -17.94 10.64 3.80
CA ARG A 54 -18.87 11.33 4.68
C ARG A 54 -19.69 10.32 5.48
N ARG A 55 -20.07 10.63 6.71
CA ARG A 55 -20.96 9.76 7.50
C ARG A 55 -22.33 9.57 6.83
N PRO A 56 -22.89 8.35 6.84
CA PRO A 56 -24.23 8.08 6.36
C PRO A 56 -25.26 8.97 7.06
N GLY A 57 -26.16 9.55 6.27
CA GLY A 57 -27.24 10.41 6.78
C GLY A 57 -26.83 11.86 7.08
N ALA A 58 -25.54 12.22 6.97
CA ALA A 58 -25.11 13.62 7.04
C ALA A 58 -25.75 14.44 5.90
N ARG A 59 -26.25 15.63 6.24
CA ARG A 59 -26.95 16.53 5.29
C ARG A 59 -26.20 17.83 5.16
N THR A 60 -25.88 18.21 3.92
CA THR A 60 -25.33 19.52 3.61
C THR A 60 -26.32 20.62 4.00
N LEU A 61 -25.85 21.62 4.75
CA LEU A 61 -26.67 22.76 5.17
C LEU A 61 -27.04 23.63 3.97
N ALA A 62 -28.20 24.30 4.04
CA ALA A 62 -28.62 25.27 3.02
C ALA A 62 -27.63 26.45 2.88
N THR A 63 -26.86 26.73 3.93
CA THR A 63 -25.80 27.75 3.91
C THR A 63 -24.54 27.31 3.19
N GLY A 64 -24.42 26.05 2.78
CA GLY A 64 -23.16 25.45 2.29
C GLY A 64 -22.35 24.78 3.41
N GLY A 65 -21.21 24.22 3.03
CA GLY A 65 -20.28 23.50 3.88
C GLY A 65 -18.85 24.05 3.79
N ALA A 66 -17.88 23.16 4.00
CA ALA A 66 -16.48 23.57 4.14
C ALA A 66 -15.91 24.20 2.86
N LEU A 67 -16.37 23.71 1.69
CA LEU A 67 -15.99 24.25 0.37
C LEU A 67 -16.45 25.70 0.17
N GLU A 68 -17.61 26.08 0.71
CA GLU A 68 -18.13 27.45 0.68
C GLU A 68 -17.55 28.33 1.81
N GLY A 69 -16.55 27.86 2.54
CA GLY A 69 -15.94 28.58 3.65
C GLY A 69 -16.84 28.68 4.86
N ARG A 70 -17.74 27.71 5.08
CA ARG A 70 -18.65 27.67 6.24
C ARG A 70 -18.55 26.35 6.98
N CYS A 71 -18.82 26.40 8.28
CA CYS A 71 -18.84 25.22 9.11
C CYS A 71 -20.02 24.32 8.69
N PRO A 72 -19.78 23.06 8.31
CA PRO A 72 -20.86 22.17 7.88
C PRO A 72 -21.79 21.72 9.02
N ASN A 73 -21.41 21.96 10.28
CA ASN A 73 -22.27 21.69 11.43
C ASN A 73 -23.17 22.89 11.80
N CYS A 74 -22.63 24.12 11.85
CA CYS A 74 -23.37 25.29 12.36
C CYS A 74 -23.55 26.45 11.38
N GLY A 75 -22.96 26.38 10.17
CA GLY A 75 -23.06 27.41 9.13
C GLY A 75 -22.22 28.68 9.36
N ALA A 76 -21.48 28.76 10.48
CA ALA A 76 -20.60 29.89 10.77
C ALA A 76 -19.43 29.98 9.77
N PRO A 77 -18.93 31.18 9.43
CA PRO A 77 -17.77 31.34 8.56
C PRO A 77 -16.54 30.58 9.10
N LEU A 78 -15.79 29.94 8.21
CA LEU A 78 -14.47 29.39 8.49
C LEU A 78 -13.43 30.39 8.01
N GLU A 79 -12.47 30.73 8.88
CA GLU A 79 -11.42 31.70 8.55
C GLU A 79 -10.47 31.17 7.45
N ASN A 80 -10.30 29.85 7.35
CA ASN A 80 -9.64 29.19 6.21
C ASN A 80 -10.11 27.72 6.03
N ALA A 81 -9.89 27.16 4.84
CA ALA A 81 -10.21 25.75 4.53
C ALA A 81 -9.36 24.73 5.31
N GLN A 82 -8.27 25.17 5.95
CA GLN A 82 -7.43 24.35 6.83
C GLN A 82 -7.93 24.34 8.28
N THR A 83 -9.00 25.09 8.59
CA THR A 83 -9.56 25.18 9.93
C THR A 83 -10.25 23.86 10.23
N ALA A 84 -9.52 22.97 10.87
CA ALA A 84 -10.04 21.66 11.19
C ALA A 84 -11.09 21.70 12.31
N ARG A 85 -11.10 22.72 13.17
CA ARG A 85 -12.09 22.90 14.24
C ARG A 85 -12.80 24.25 14.14
N CYS A 86 -14.13 24.24 14.07
CA CYS A 86 -14.91 25.47 14.06
C CYS A 86 -14.75 26.24 15.38
N THR A 87 -14.38 27.51 15.32
CA THR A 87 -14.25 28.39 16.50
C THR A 87 -15.57 28.69 17.20
N HIS A 88 -16.70 28.47 16.54
CA HIS A 88 -18.04 28.74 17.08
C HIS A 88 -18.65 27.51 17.76
N CYS A 89 -18.86 26.41 17.03
CA CYS A 89 -19.52 25.22 17.56
C CYS A 89 -18.53 24.11 17.97
N GLN A 90 -17.23 24.33 17.79
CA GLN A 90 -16.17 23.37 18.13
C GLN A 90 -16.20 22.04 17.35
N ALA A 91 -17.06 21.95 16.32
CA ALA A 91 -17.14 20.80 15.43
C ALA A 91 -15.84 20.59 14.65
N LEU A 92 -15.51 19.33 14.44
CA LEU A 92 -14.40 18.91 13.61
C LEU A 92 -14.84 18.91 12.14
N VAL A 93 -14.35 19.88 11.37
CA VAL A 93 -14.78 20.15 9.99
C VAL A 93 -14.29 19.06 9.02
N ASN A 94 -13.08 18.53 9.24
CA ASN A 94 -12.46 17.52 8.38
C ASN A 94 -12.65 16.07 8.87
N SER A 95 -13.70 15.82 9.68
CA SER A 95 -14.00 14.51 10.28
C SER A 95 -14.78 13.56 9.37
N GLY A 96 -15.43 14.09 8.33
CA GLY A 96 -16.47 13.39 7.58
C GLY A 96 -17.83 13.32 8.28
N ASP A 97 -17.96 13.80 9.53
CA ASP A 97 -19.23 13.71 10.30
C ASP A 97 -20.33 14.60 9.71
N TYR A 98 -19.96 15.71 9.09
CA TYR A 98 -20.89 16.77 8.67
C TYR A 98 -20.84 17.08 7.16
N ASP A 99 -19.72 16.80 6.49
CA ASP A 99 -19.51 17.11 5.08
C ASP A 99 -18.58 16.09 4.41
N TRP A 100 -18.50 16.14 3.09
CA TRP A 100 -17.53 15.36 2.33
C TRP A 100 -16.11 15.84 2.60
N VAL A 101 -15.24 14.91 2.97
CA VAL A 101 -13.81 15.19 3.20
C VAL A 101 -12.96 14.33 2.29
N LEU A 102 -11.89 14.92 1.74
CA LEU A 102 -10.91 14.17 0.97
C LEU A 102 -10.13 13.26 1.92
N ALA A 103 -10.24 11.95 1.71
CA ALA A 103 -9.64 10.93 2.57
C ALA A 103 -8.38 10.32 1.94
N GLU A 104 -8.38 10.13 0.62
CA GLU A 104 -7.30 9.46 -0.08
C GLU A 104 -7.11 10.04 -1.48
N ILE A 105 -5.84 10.15 -1.91
CA ILE A 105 -5.47 10.39 -3.29
C ILE A 105 -4.61 9.19 -3.71
N THR A 106 -5.12 8.36 -4.61
CA THR A 106 -4.41 7.18 -5.10
C THR A 106 -4.08 7.31 -6.57
N GLN A 107 -3.02 6.65 -7.00
CA GLN A 107 -2.73 6.52 -8.42
C GLN A 107 -3.64 5.42 -9.02
N PRO A 108 -4.09 5.53 -10.29
CA PRO A 108 -4.94 4.52 -10.93
C PRO A 108 -4.33 3.11 -10.94
N ILE A 109 -3.00 3.01 -10.88
CA ILE A 109 -2.29 1.73 -10.78
C ILE A 109 -2.41 1.06 -9.39
N GLU A 110 -2.67 1.85 -8.35
CA GLU A 110 -2.91 1.37 -6.99
C GLU A 110 -4.38 1.14 -6.69
N TRP A 111 -5.25 1.94 -7.30
CA TRP A 111 -6.67 1.94 -7.01
C TRP A 111 -7.30 0.59 -7.38
N ARG A 112 -8.12 0.07 -6.46
CA ARG A 112 -8.88 -1.16 -6.63
C ARG A 112 -10.37 -0.86 -6.43
N PRO A 113 -11.25 -1.23 -7.37
CA PRO A 113 -12.68 -1.18 -7.12
C PRO A 113 -13.02 -2.13 -5.96
N GLY A 114 -13.76 -1.68 -4.96
CA GLY A 114 -14.11 -2.52 -3.81
C GLY A 114 -12.89 -2.81 -2.94
N SER A 115 -12.25 -1.76 -2.42
CA SER A 115 -11.28 -1.84 -1.31
C SER A 115 -11.93 -2.36 0.01
N THR A 116 -12.90 -3.26 -0.11
CA THR A 116 -13.69 -3.94 0.91
C THR A 116 -13.28 -5.41 1.03
N GLY A 117 -12.03 -5.76 0.70
CA GLY A 117 -11.51 -7.10 0.94
C GLY A 117 -11.68 -7.47 2.41
N SER A 118 -12.09 -8.71 2.70
CA SER A 118 -12.29 -9.15 4.09
C SER A 118 -10.96 -9.10 4.85
N VAL A 119 -10.86 -8.22 5.84
CA VAL A 119 -9.73 -8.18 6.74
C VAL A 119 -9.97 -9.15 7.89
N SER A 120 -9.10 -10.14 8.04
CA SER A 120 -9.15 -11.09 9.16
C SER A 120 -9.09 -10.34 10.50
N GLY A 121 -10.02 -10.64 11.41
CA GLY A 121 -10.10 -10.04 12.75
C GLY A 121 -10.70 -8.62 12.80
N LEU A 122 -11.04 -8.00 11.66
CA LEU A 122 -11.63 -6.66 11.63
C LEU A 122 -13.04 -6.63 12.24
N LYS A 123 -13.86 -7.65 11.98
CA LYS A 123 -15.22 -7.72 12.56
C LYS A 123 -15.16 -7.76 14.09
N ASP A 124 -14.29 -8.60 14.65
CA ASP A 124 -14.16 -8.77 16.10
C ASP A 124 -13.76 -7.48 16.82
N ILE A 125 -12.87 -6.67 16.22
CA ILE A 125 -12.51 -5.37 16.80
C ILE A 125 -13.62 -4.34 16.62
N MET A 126 -14.32 -4.33 15.49
CA MET A 126 -15.48 -3.45 15.27
C MET A 126 -16.63 -3.73 16.24
N GLU A 127 -16.84 -4.98 16.63
CA GLU A 127 -17.84 -5.36 17.64
C GLU A 127 -17.48 -4.83 19.03
N ARG A 128 -16.18 -4.81 19.38
CA ARG A 128 -15.69 -4.30 20.67
C ARG A 128 -15.52 -2.78 20.69
N ASP A 129 -15.13 -2.20 19.57
CA ASP A 129 -14.90 -0.77 19.37
C ASP A 129 -15.71 -0.29 18.16
N PRO A 130 -16.98 0.13 18.36
CA PRO A 130 -17.85 0.62 17.30
C PRO A 130 -17.38 1.92 16.64
N THR A 131 -16.31 2.54 17.12
CA THR A 131 -15.70 3.72 16.46
C THR A 131 -14.56 3.33 15.53
N PHE A 132 -14.04 2.11 15.67
CA PHE A 132 -12.99 1.58 14.82
C PHE A 132 -13.55 1.11 13.47
N ASN A 133 -12.83 1.43 12.40
CA ASN A 133 -13.10 0.95 11.05
C ASN A 133 -11.80 0.98 10.25
N ARG A 134 -11.86 0.45 9.03
CA ARG A 134 -10.72 0.37 8.11
C ARG A 134 -10.10 1.75 7.86
N GLN A 135 -10.93 2.76 7.56
CA GLN A 135 -10.48 4.10 7.22
C GLN A 135 -9.75 4.78 8.38
N VAL A 136 -10.21 4.58 9.62
CA VAL A 136 -9.50 5.06 10.83
C VAL A 136 -8.11 4.44 10.97
N ALA A 137 -7.98 3.14 10.70
CA ALA A 137 -6.71 2.44 10.77
C ALA A 137 -5.72 2.94 9.70
N GLU A 138 -6.21 3.13 8.47
CA GLU A 138 -5.40 3.58 7.32
C GLU A 138 -4.97 5.04 7.46
N ASP A 139 -5.88 5.92 7.88
CA ASP A 139 -5.60 7.33 8.17
C ASP A 139 -4.50 7.45 9.23
N ARG A 140 -4.63 6.69 10.33
CA ARG A 140 -3.62 6.67 11.40
C ARG A 140 -2.27 6.14 10.90
N ALA A 141 -2.27 5.07 10.11
CA ALA A 141 -1.04 4.51 9.56
C ALA A 141 -0.35 5.48 8.58
N GLY A 142 -1.11 6.26 7.81
CA GLY A 142 -0.56 7.33 6.96
C GLY A 142 0.22 8.37 7.77
N TYR A 143 -0.35 8.85 8.87
CA TYR A 143 0.35 9.76 9.80
C TYR A 143 1.62 9.11 10.38
N VAL A 144 1.50 7.89 10.91
CA VAL A 144 2.63 7.16 11.51
C VAL A 144 3.75 6.93 10.49
N PHE A 145 3.40 6.58 9.25
CA PHE A 145 4.36 6.41 8.16
C PHE A 145 5.18 7.68 7.94
N TRP A 146 4.54 8.84 7.87
CA TRP A 146 5.25 10.10 7.65
C TRP A 146 6.14 10.49 8.83
N ARG A 147 5.72 10.23 10.07
CA ARG A 147 6.59 10.42 11.26
C ARG A 147 7.79 9.47 11.25
N TRP A 148 7.60 8.24 10.80
CA TRP A 148 8.71 7.29 10.60
C TRP A 148 9.64 7.70 9.47
N MET A 149 9.12 8.15 8.33
CA MET A 149 9.91 8.72 7.23
C MET A 149 10.71 9.93 7.67
N GLU A 150 10.09 10.84 8.43
CA GLU A 150 10.75 12.02 8.97
C GLU A 150 11.88 11.66 9.93
N ALA A 151 11.67 10.65 10.79
CA ALA A 151 12.71 10.15 11.68
C ALA A 151 13.93 9.62 10.91
N MET A 152 13.70 8.90 9.80
CA MET A 152 14.78 8.42 8.93
C MET A 152 15.50 9.56 8.21
N VAL A 153 14.77 10.51 7.63
CA VAL A 153 15.34 11.65 6.91
C VAL A 153 16.12 12.59 7.84
N ARG A 154 15.58 12.89 9.03
CA ARG A 154 16.22 13.75 10.04
C ARG A 154 17.29 13.02 10.86
N ARG A 155 17.38 11.69 10.75
CA ARG A 155 18.23 10.83 11.60
C ARG A 155 18.01 11.09 13.09
N SER A 156 16.74 11.28 13.45
CA SER A 156 16.32 11.60 14.81
C SER A 156 15.10 10.77 15.13
N ASN A 157 15.06 10.20 16.33
CA ASN A 157 13.89 9.48 16.82
C ASN A 157 12.79 10.42 17.35
N ALA A 158 13.09 11.71 17.48
CA ALA A 158 12.16 12.66 18.08
C ALA A 158 10.77 12.66 17.39
N PRO A 159 10.68 12.55 16.05
CA PRO A 159 9.38 12.47 15.38
C PRO A 159 8.48 11.30 15.81
N LEU A 160 9.08 10.20 16.25
CA LEU A 160 8.37 8.98 16.66
C LEU A 160 7.80 9.06 18.08
N ALA A 161 8.17 10.07 18.88
CA ALA A 161 7.83 10.16 20.30
C ALA A 161 6.31 10.13 20.58
N GLN A 162 5.50 10.62 19.64
CA GLN A 162 4.04 10.71 19.76
C GLN A 162 3.28 9.50 19.19
N CYS A 163 3.97 8.57 18.53
CA CYS A 163 3.29 7.59 17.69
C CYS A 163 3.99 6.23 17.60
N ALA A 164 4.99 5.97 18.44
CA ALA A 164 5.72 4.70 18.47
C ALA A 164 6.02 4.22 19.88
N THR A 165 6.13 2.91 20.04
CA THR A 165 6.52 2.31 21.33
C THR A 165 7.96 2.68 21.71
N PRO A 166 8.28 2.79 23.02
CA PRO A 166 9.66 3.04 23.46
C PRO A 166 10.66 2.00 22.94
N ALA A 167 10.22 0.74 22.79
CA ALA A 167 11.02 -0.34 22.24
C ALA A 167 11.33 -0.16 20.75
N PHE A 168 10.39 0.36 19.96
CA PHE A 168 10.61 0.71 18.56
C PHE A 168 11.57 1.90 18.42
N ILE A 169 11.33 2.95 19.19
CA ILE A 169 12.19 4.14 19.21
C ILE A 169 13.66 3.75 19.48
N LYS A 170 13.91 2.90 20.47
CA LYS A 170 15.27 2.48 20.83
C LYS A 170 16.02 1.75 19.70
N ARG A 171 15.32 1.05 18.81
CA ARG A 171 15.92 0.24 17.74
C ARG A 171 15.89 0.90 16.35
N SER A 172 14.92 1.76 16.08
CA SER A 172 14.65 2.30 14.74
C SER A 172 15.89 2.88 14.04
N LEU A 173 16.66 3.74 14.70
CA LEU A 173 17.88 4.32 14.09
C LEU A 173 19.04 3.30 13.90
N ARG A 174 19.05 2.18 14.62
CA ARG A 174 20.09 1.15 14.48
C ARG A 174 19.83 0.22 13.30
N GLU A 175 18.56 0.03 12.97
CA GLU A 175 18.10 -0.89 11.92
C GLU A 175 18.14 -0.25 10.52
N HIS A 176 18.38 1.06 10.42
CA HIS A 176 18.50 1.78 9.15
C HIS A 176 19.97 2.18 8.88
N PRO A 177 20.63 1.62 7.86
CA PRO A 177 22.03 1.95 7.55
C PRO A 177 22.19 3.42 7.12
N GLU A 178 23.32 4.04 7.49
CA GLU A 178 23.61 5.47 7.35
C GLU A 178 23.58 6.04 5.90
N ALA A 179 23.42 5.20 4.88
CA ALA A 179 23.60 5.57 3.48
C ALA A 179 22.31 5.89 2.70
N VAL A 180 21.12 5.58 3.23
CA VAL A 180 19.88 5.71 2.47
C VAL A 180 19.28 7.12 2.66
N HIS A 181 19.27 7.90 1.58
CA HIS A 181 18.57 9.18 1.53
C HIS A 181 17.22 8.98 0.84
N HIS A 182 16.17 9.63 1.36
CA HIS A 182 14.84 9.59 0.79
C HIS A 182 14.46 10.98 0.26
N TYR A 183 14.36 11.09 -1.06
CA TYR A 183 13.89 12.26 -1.78
C TYR A 183 12.60 11.91 -2.53
N ARG A 184 11.76 12.91 -2.81
CA ARG A 184 10.54 12.72 -3.62
C ARG A 184 9.67 11.55 -3.14
N THR A 185 9.61 11.38 -1.82
CA THR A 185 8.81 10.31 -1.21
C THR A 185 7.34 10.54 -1.52
N ALA A 186 6.66 9.49 -1.96
CA ALA A 186 5.22 9.51 -2.17
C ALA A 186 4.59 8.25 -1.61
N VAL A 187 3.42 8.39 -0.98
CA VAL A 187 2.57 7.27 -0.59
C VAL A 187 1.61 7.01 -1.76
N GLY A 188 1.53 5.76 -2.19
CA GLY A 188 0.62 5.32 -3.25
C GLY A 188 -0.68 4.74 -2.71
N ALA A 189 -0.62 3.99 -1.62
CA ALA A 189 -1.78 3.40 -0.95
C ALA A 189 -1.44 2.97 0.48
N VAL A 190 -2.46 2.93 1.34
CA VAL A 190 -2.37 2.49 2.74
C VAL A 190 -3.51 1.51 2.99
N ASP A 191 -3.18 0.22 3.12
CA ASP A 191 -4.17 -0.86 3.21
C ASP A 191 -4.12 -1.56 4.56
N LEU A 192 -5.22 -1.59 5.31
CA LEU A 192 -5.37 -2.52 6.43
C LEU A 192 -5.47 -3.96 5.88
N VAL A 193 -4.56 -4.85 6.30
CA VAL A 193 -4.47 -6.22 5.75
C VAL A 193 -4.72 -7.32 6.79
N ALA A 194 -4.53 -7.07 8.08
CA ALA A 194 -4.87 -8.02 9.13
C ALA A 194 -5.06 -7.34 10.49
N VAL A 195 -5.87 -7.97 11.34
CA VAL A 195 -5.95 -7.69 12.78
C VAL A 195 -5.62 -8.98 13.53
N ILE A 196 -4.62 -8.94 14.41
CA ILE A 196 -4.18 -10.09 15.22
C ILE A 196 -4.01 -9.61 16.65
N ASN A 197 -4.76 -10.21 17.56
CA ASN A 197 -4.81 -9.79 18.96
C ASN A 197 -4.14 -10.86 19.83
N ASP A 198 -3.54 -10.43 20.93
CA ASP A 198 -3.23 -11.30 22.08
C ASP A 198 -4.03 -10.83 23.31
N ASP A 199 -3.78 -11.43 24.47
CA ASP A 199 -4.52 -11.12 25.71
C ASP A 199 -4.29 -9.68 26.22
N THR A 200 -3.23 -9.00 25.75
CA THR A 200 -2.81 -7.69 26.25
C THR A 200 -2.96 -6.57 25.21
N PHE A 201 -2.68 -6.86 23.94
CA PHE A 201 -2.69 -5.88 22.86
C PHE A 201 -3.50 -6.34 21.65
N GLU A 202 -4.26 -5.40 21.11
CA GLU A 202 -4.76 -5.44 19.73
C GLU A 202 -3.64 -5.01 18.79
N ARG A 203 -3.45 -5.72 17.68
CA ARG A 203 -2.50 -5.31 16.62
C ARG A 203 -3.15 -5.27 15.27
N ILE A 204 -2.92 -4.16 14.59
CA ILE A 204 -3.33 -3.95 13.20
C ILE A 204 -2.09 -3.94 12.32
N TYR A 205 -2.19 -4.60 11.18
CA TYR A 205 -1.14 -4.71 10.18
C TYR A 205 -1.57 -3.91 8.97
N ILE A 206 -0.85 -2.83 8.68
CA ILE A 206 -1.15 -1.93 7.58
C ILE A 206 -0.04 -1.99 6.56
N LYS A 207 -0.37 -2.38 5.33
CA LYS A 207 0.54 -2.37 4.19
C LYS A 207 0.58 -0.96 3.61
N VAL A 208 1.74 -0.32 3.66
CA VAL A 208 1.99 0.98 3.02
C VAL A 208 2.76 0.75 1.73
N LEU A 209 2.17 1.17 0.61
CA LEU A 209 2.82 1.21 -0.69
C LEU A 209 3.34 2.62 -0.89
N TRP A 210 4.64 2.75 -1.13
CA TRP A 210 5.28 4.05 -1.24
C TRP A 210 6.38 4.01 -2.30
N SER A 211 7.03 5.14 -2.55
CA SER A 211 8.23 5.23 -3.36
C SER A 211 9.15 6.32 -2.80
N SER A 212 10.44 6.21 -3.08
CA SER A 212 11.40 7.30 -2.81
C SER A 212 12.60 7.21 -3.73
N ALA A 213 13.22 8.36 -3.99
CA ALA A 213 14.45 8.48 -4.77
C ALA A 213 15.66 8.63 -3.84
N ARG A 214 16.81 8.07 -4.22
CA ARG A 214 18.07 8.20 -3.46
C ARG A 214 18.76 9.55 -3.60
N SER A 215 18.38 10.33 -4.61
CA SER A 215 18.83 11.70 -4.82
C SER A 215 17.71 12.54 -5.45
N PRO A 216 17.79 13.89 -5.42
CA PRO A 216 16.77 14.75 -6.04
C PRO A 216 16.54 14.50 -7.54
N ARG A 217 17.55 13.96 -8.24
CA ARG A 217 17.49 13.68 -9.69
C ARG A 217 17.21 12.21 -10.02
N ALA A 218 17.33 11.31 -9.04
CA ALA A 218 17.04 9.91 -9.25
C ALA A 218 15.53 9.67 -9.41
N ILE A 219 15.21 8.56 -10.07
CA ILE A 219 13.84 8.10 -10.23
C ILE A 219 13.37 7.49 -8.90
N PRO A 220 12.17 7.84 -8.42
CA PRO A 220 11.62 7.19 -7.23
C PRO A 220 11.45 5.68 -7.46
N ILE A 221 12.05 4.89 -6.57
CA ILE A 221 11.93 3.43 -6.56
C ILE A 221 10.74 3.07 -5.67
N PRO A 222 9.76 2.30 -6.16
CA PRO A 222 8.64 1.85 -5.34
C PRO A 222 9.10 0.89 -4.23
N ALA A 223 8.45 0.92 -3.08
CA ALA A 223 8.70 0.06 -1.94
C ALA A 223 7.39 -0.32 -1.25
N THR A 224 7.44 -1.37 -0.43
CA THR A 224 6.32 -1.79 0.41
C THR A 224 6.81 -2.09 1.81
N THR A 225 6.14 -1.50 2.79
CA THR A 225 6.42 -1.69 4.21
C THR A 225 5.13 -2.01 4.93
N VAL A 226 5.14 -2.98 5.83
CA VAL A 226 4.00 -3.27 6.70
C VAL A 226 4.26 -2.61 8.04
N LEU A 227 3.43 -1.64 8.42
CA LEU A 227 3.41 -1.07 9.75
C LEU A 227 2.58 -1.96 10.67
N VAL A 228 3.14 -2.32 11.81
CA VAL A 228 2.42 -3.00 12.90
C VAL A 228 2.12 -1.95 13.96
N LEU A 229 0.86 -1.55 14.05
CA LEU A 229 0.42 -0.66 15.13
C LEU A 229 -0.26 -1.49 16.21
N SER A 230 -0.01 -1.13 17.47
CA SER A 230 -0.63 -1.78 18.61
C SER A 230 -1.31 -0.80 19.54
N ARG A 231 -2.33 -1.32 20.23
CA ARG A 231 -3.14 -0.62 21.22
C ARG A 231 -3.53 -1.62 22.31
N ARG A 232 -3.62 -1.20 23.56
CA ARG A 232 -4.01 -2.09 24.67
C ARG A 232 -5.43 -2.62 24.44
N MET A 233 -5.63 -3.91 24.73
CA MET A 233 -6.95 -4.55 24.67
C MET A 233 -7.99 -3.76 25.50
N GLY A 234 -9.16 -3.53 24.91
CA GLY A 234 -10.28 -2.85 25.55
C GLY A 234 -10.24 -1.32 25.54
N VAL A 235 -9.20 -0.71 24.97
CA VAL A 235 -9.20 0.74 24.70
C VAL A 235 -10.10 1.02 23.51
N ALA A 236 -11.24 1.67 23.72
CA ALA A 236 -12.12 2.11 22.64
C ALA A 236 -11.72 3.50 22.13
N GLY A 237 -11.83 3.72 20.82
CA GLY A 237 -11.72 5.05 20.23
C GLY A 237 -12.85 5.97 20.72
N LYS A 238 -12.57 7.29 20.76
CA LYS A 238 -13.58 8.30 21.14
C LYS A 238 -14.24 8.99 19.94
N THR A 239 -13.59 9.01 18.78
CA THR A 239 -14.07 9.66 17.56
C THR A 239 -13.64 8.90 16.31
N GLY A 240 -14.35 9.14 15.21
CA GLY A 240 -13.97 8.65 13.88
C GLY A 240 -12.77 9.38 13.26
N PHE A 241 -12.61 9.19 11.95
CA PHE A 241 -11.55 9.65 11.04
C PHE A 241 -10.85 10.97 11.45
N SER A 242 -9.67 10.86 12.13
CA SER A 242 -8.77 11.99 12.39
C SER A 242 -7.38 11.57 12.90
N HIS A 243 -6.40 11.44 12.00
CA HIS A 243 -5.07 10.87 12.26
C HIS A 243 -4.11 11.69 13.14
N ALA A 244 -4.20 13.03 13.11
CA ALA A 244 -3.24 13.94 13.75
C ALA A 244 -3.84 14.70 14.95
N ARG A 245 -4.46 13.96 15.88
CA ARG A 245 -5.10 14.57 17.05
C ARG A 245 -4.79 13.88 18.35
N CYS A 246 -4.91 14.63 19.44
CA CYS A 246 -4.88 14.05 20.77
C CYS A 246 -6.04 13.05 20.93
N PRO A 247 -5.79 11.79 21.33
CA PRO A 247 -6.82 10.78 21.52
C PRO A 247 -7.80 11.10 22.66
N SER A 248 -7.45 12.07 23.52
CA SER A 248 -8.27 12.46 24.68
C SER A 248 -9.18 13.66 24.43
N CYS A 249 -8.67 14.73 23.81
CA CYS A 249 -9.43 15.98 23.63
C CYS A 249 -9.63 16.41 22.18
N HIS A 250 -9.04 15.69 21.22
CA HIS A 250 -9.09 16.02 19.79
C HIS A 250 -8.47 17.37 19.43
N GLY A 251 -7.68 17.97 20.33
CA GLY A 251 -6.79 19.06 20.01
C GLY A 251 -5.79 18.63 18.93
N PRO A 252 -5.38 19.54 18.02
CA PRO A 252 -4.34 19.24 17.05
C PRO A 252 -3.08 18.76 17.78
N LEU A 253 -2.42 17.74 17.23
CA LEU A 253 -1.10 17.37 17.73
C LEU A 253 -0.12 18.51 17.43
N PRO A 254 0.78 18.82 18.36
CA PRO A 254 1.77 19.86 18.10
C PRO A 254 2.71 19.39 16.99
N GLU A 255 3.16 20.32 16.14
CA GLU A 255 4.13 20.05 15.05
C GLU A 255 5.55 19.77 15.57
N ASN A 256 5.69 19.52 16.88
CA ASN A 256 6.92 19.25 17.59
C ASN A 256 6.89 17.80 18.15
N ASP A 257 7.91 17.46 18.93
CA ASP A 257 8.07 16.11 19.47
C ASP A 257 7.50 15.99 20.91
N ALA A 258 6.54 16.86 21.28
CA ALA A 258 5.95 16.85 22.62
C ALA A 258 5.19 15.56 22.89
N THR A 259 5.45 14.93 24.02
CA THR A 259 4.77 13.69 24.46
C THR A 259 3.53 13.96 25.29
N THR A 260 3.10 15.21 25.38
CA THR A 260 1.91 15.64 26.11
C THR A 260 1.10 16.61 25.27
N CYS A 261 -0.22 16.51 25.36
CA CYS A 261 -1.12 17.40 24.64
C CYS A 261 -1.13 18.79 25.29
N GLU A 262 -0.82 19.83 24.52
CA GLU A 262 -0.82 21.23 24.98
C GLU A 262 -2.21 21.73 25.42
N TYR A 263 -3.28 21.08 24.97
CA TYR A 263 -4.66 21.48 25.25
C TYR A 263 -5.25 20.83 26.50
N CYS A 264 -4.96 19.54 26.74
CA CYS A 264 -5.58 18.78 27.83
C CYS A 264 -4.59 18.06 28.76
N GLY A 265 -3.29 18.12 28.48
CA GLY A 265 -2.24 17.48 29.27
C GLY A 265 -2.16 15.96 29.13
N ALA A 266 -3.01 15.33 28.31
CA ALA A 266 -2.98 13.87 28.10
C ALA A 266 -1.63 13.43 27.50
N ALA A 267 -1.14 12.27 27.94
CA ALA A 267 0.02 11.64 27.34
C ALA A 267 -0.28 11.26 25.87
N LEU A 268 0.69 11.52 25.00
CA LEU A 268 0.68 11.16 23.59
C LEU A 268 1.61 9.96 23.37
N GLY A 269 1.41 9.21 22.29
CA GLY A 269 2.28 8.06 21.96
C GLY A 269 2.15 6.87 22.91
N SER A 270 1.01 6.72 23.59
CA SER A 270 0.73 5.55 24.42
C SER A 270 -0.26 4.59 23.78
N ALA A 271 0.08 3.30 23.77
CA ALA A 271 -0.81 2.20 23.41
C ALA A 271 -2.05 2.13 24.33
N ASP A 272 -2.02 2.78 25.49
CA ASP A 272 -3.15 2.85 26.42
C ASP A 272 -4.24 3.82 25.95
N THR A 273 -3.95 4.63 24.93
CA THR A 273 -4.83 5.70 24.46
C THR A 273 -5.04 5.71 22.95
N ASP A 274 -4.09 5.16 22.18
CA ASP A 274 -4.10 5.26 20.72
C ASP A 274 -3.27 4.12 20.10
N TRP A 275 -3.35 3.99 18.77
CA TRP A 275 -2.52 3.09 17.97
C TRP A 275 -1.11 3.66 17.83
N VAL A 276 -0.11 2.88 18.27
CA VAL A 276 1.30 3.25 18.22
C VAL A 276 2.12 2.23 17.44
N LEU A 277 3.14 2.69 16.73
CA LEU A 277 4.06 1.87 15.96
C LEU A 277 4.86 0.95 16.87
N GLU A 278 4.61 -0.36 16.75
CA GLU A 278 5.33 -1.40 17.46
C GLU A 278 6.48 -1.95 16.64
N GLU A 279 6.28 -2.15 15.34
CA GLU A 279 7.22 -2.83 14.44
C GLU A 279 6.99 -2.44 12.97
N THR A 280 8.03 -2.54 12.14
CA THR A 280 7.93 -2.54 10.68
C THR A 280 8.31 -3.91 10.15
N LEU A 281 7.55 -4.42 9.18
CA LEU A 281 7.74 -5.75 8.60
C LEU A 281 7.85 -5.66 7.08
N SER A 282 8.49 -6.68 6.50
CA SER A 282 8.30 -7.02 5.09
C SER A 282 7.00 -7.79 4.89
N LEU A 283 6.54 -7.92 3.64
CA LEU A 283 5.38 -8.75 3.31
C LEU A 283 5.55 -10.22 3.72
N ASN A 284 6.77 -10.76 3.63
CA ASN A 284 7.07 -12.11 4.13
C ASN A 284 6.95 -12.18 5.67
N GLY A 285 7.38 -11.14 6.38
CA GLY A 285 7.18 -11.00 7.82
C GLY A 285 5.69 -11.07 8.19
N LEU A 286 4.84 -10.33 7.45
CA LEU A 286 3.39 -10.38 7.61
C LEU A 286 2.83 -11.79 7.35
N ALA A 287 3.19 -12.43 6.24
CA ALA A 287 2.69 -13.76 5.90
C ALA A 287 2.99 -14.79 7.01
N LYS A 288 4.20 -14.75 7.56
CA LYS A 288 4.59 -15.60 8.71
C LYS A 288 3.75 -15.33 9.96
N ARG A 289 3.44 -14.06 10.26
CA ARG A 289 2.60 -13.68 11.41
C ARG A 289 1.18 -14.21 11.24
N VAL A 290 0.59 -14.02 10.05
CA VAL A 290 -0.77 -14.50 9.74
C VAL A 290 -0.85 -16.03 9.82
N SER A 291 0.14 -16.76 9.30
CA SER A 291 0.17 -18.24 9.40
C SER A 291 0.18 -18.70 10.85
N ARG A 292 1.07 -18.14 11.68
CA ARG A 292 1.16 -18.48 13.10
C ARG A 292 -0.13 -18.17 13.85
N ALA A 293 -0.78 -17.05 13.55
CA ALA A 293 -2.07 -16.71 14.16
C ALA A 293 -3.16 -17.73 13.79
N LYS A 294 -3.24 -18.13 12.52
CA LYS A 294 -4.18 -19.18 12.06
C LYS A 294 -3.92 -20.52 12.75
N GLU A 295 -2.66 -20.92 12.90
CA GLU A 295 -2.26 -22.14 13.61
C GLU A 295 -2.65 -22.09 15.09
N ALA A 296 -2.40 -20.97 15.76
CA ALA A 296 -2.79 -20.78 17.16
C ALA A 296 -4.31 -20.82 17.36
N SER A 297 -5.09 -20.17 16.48
CA SER A 297 -6.56 -20.25 16.49
C SER A 297 -7.07 -21.68 16.29
N ARG A 298 -6.44 -22.45 15.39
CA ARG A 298 -6.78 -23.87 15.16
C ARG A 298 -6.45 -24.75 16.37
N ALA A 299 -5.34 -24.48 17.05
CA ALA A 299 -4.96 -25.20 18.26
C ALA A 299 -5.89 -24.89 19.44
N ALA A 300 -6.34 -23.64 19.57
CA ALA A 300 -7.24 -23.19 20.63
C ALA A 300 -8.67 -23.74 20.49
N PHE A 301 -9.15 -23.99 19.26
CA PHE A 301 -10.49 -24.51 19.01
C PHE A 301 -10.65 -26.03 19.19
N GLY A 302 -9.59 -26.76 19.53
CA GLY A 302 -9.63 -28.20 19.77
C GLY A 302 -9.85 -29.04 18.51
N GLN A 303 -9.22 -30.22 18.46
CA GLN A 303 -9.43 -31.20 17.40
C GLN A 303 -10.87 -31.73 17.44
N SER A 304 -11.79 -31.10 16.71
CA SER A 304 -13.05 -31.73 16.31
C SER A 304 -12.84 -32.40 14.96
N SER A 305 -12.60 -33.71 15.03
CA SER A 305 -12.70 -34.76 14.00
C SER A 305 -12.68 -34.36 12.51
N ALA A 306 -11.75 -34.99 11.79
CA ALA A 306 -11.80 -35.19 10.36
C ALA A 306 -13.18 -35.70 9.89
N ALA A 307 -13.79 -34.98 8.96
CA ALA A 307 -14.79 -35.52 8.04
C ALA A 307 -14.54 -34.86 6.68
N GLY A 308 -14.26 -35.69 5.67
CA GLY A 308 -13.96 -35.27 4.32
C GLY A 308 -15.11 -34.49 3.68
N TYR A 309 -14.76 -33.57 2.80
CA TYR A 309 -15.70 -32.96 1.87
C TYR A 309 -15.26 -33.35 0.46
N THR A 310 -16.14 -34.06 -0.23
CA THR A 310 -16.01 -34.57 -1.60
C THR A 310 -16.75 -33.66 -2.57
N ASP A 311 -16.22 -33.55 -3.78
CA ASP A 311 -16.82 -32.88 -4.96
C ASP A 311 -18.24 -33.34 -5.28
N ALA A 312 -19.07 -32.40 -5.74
CA ALA A 312 -20.23 -32.59 -6.64
C ALA A 312 -20.51 -31.19 -7.25
N ASP A 313 -20.22 -30.95 -8.53
CA ASP A 313 -20.96 -31.36 -9.75
C ASP A 313 -22.32 -30.64 -9.87
N ASP A 314 -22.39 -29.69 -10.80
CA ASP A 314 -23.63 -29.20 -11.41
C ASP A 314 -23.30 -28.67 -12.81
N SER A 315 -23.71 -29.43 -13.82
CA SER A 315 -23.65 -29.13 -15.25
C SER A 315 -25.06 -28.98 -15.82
N ASP A 316 -25.35 -27.90 -16.55
CA ASP A 316 -25.77 -27.95 -17.97
C ASP A 316 -26.13 -26.55 -18.56
N ASP A 317 -25.62 -26.34 -19.78
CA ASP A 317 -25.53 -25.22 -20.75
C ASP A 317 -26.85 -24.86 -21.50
N PRO A 318 -26.91 -24.04 -22.62
CA PRO A 318 -25.94 -23.13 -23.30
C PRO A 318 -26.51 -21.75 -23.77
N GLU A 319 -25.66 -20.81 -24.24
CA GLU A 319 -25.75 -20.20 -25.60
C GLU A 319 -24.60 -19.17 -25.88
N ASP A 320 -24.13 -19.22 -27.13
CA ASP A 320 -22.92 -18.66 -27.73
C ASP A 320 -22.64 -17.15 -27.59
N ALA A 321 -21.38 -16.81 -27.31
CA ALA A 321 -20.65 -15.76 -28.04
C ALA A 321 -19.13 -15.95 -27.84
N SER A 322 -18.42 -16.14 -28.95
CA SER A 322 -16.98 -16.31 -29.04
C SER A 322 -16.18 -15.09 -28.52
N ASP A 323 -15.46 -15.27 -27.42
CA ASP A 323 -14.27 -14.52 -27.01
C ASP A 323 -13.55 -15.38 -25.94
N GLU A 324 -12.50 -16.11 -26.33
CA GLU A 324 -11.83 -17.08 -25.45
C GLU A 324 -11.22 -16.40 -24.19
N PRO A 325 -11.64 -16.76 -22.97
CA PRO A 325 -11.05 -16.25 -21.74
C PRO A 325 -9.71 -16.94 -21.44
N ILE A 326 -8.74 -16.16 -21.01
CA ILE A 326 -7.42 -16.65 -20.57
C ILE A 326 -7.60 -17.60 -19.37
N PRO A 327 -7.01 -18.81 -19.35
CA PRO A 327 -7.18 -19.77 -18.25
C PRO A 327 -6.65 -19.26 -16.90
N GLU A 328 -7.39 -19.50 -15.81
CA GLU A 328 -7.05 -19.08 -14.42
C GLU A 328 -5.64 -19.49 -13.95
N TRP A 329 -5.10 -20.60 -14.46
CA TRP A 329 -3.74 -21.07 -14.11
C TRP A 329 -2.62 -20.23 -14.72
N ALA A 330 -2.93 -19.41 -15.73
CA ALA A 330 -1.99 -18.62 -16.53
C ALA A 330 -1.85 -17.16 -16.03
N THR A 331 -2.60 -16.80 -15.00
CA THR A 331 -2.39 -15.64 -14.14
C THR A 331 -2.02 -16.16 -12.77
N PRO A 332 -0.73 -16.16 -12.38
CA PRO A 332 -0.42 -16.34 -10.98
C PRO A 332 -1.12 -15.23 -10.21
N ASP A 333 -1.54 -15.51 -8.97
CA ASP A 333 -2.02 -14.51 -8.01
C ASP A 333 -0.88 -13.52 -7.68
N MET A 334 -0.57 -12.65 -8.65
CA MET A 334 0.54 -11.72 -8.66
C MET A 334 0.08 -10.36 -8.16
N GLY A 335 -0.62 -10.32 -7.03
CA GLY A 335 -1.00 -9.09 -6.35
C GLY A 335 -1.63 -8.02 -7.27
N ASN A 336 -1.48 -6.74 -6.91
CA ASN A 336 -1.99 -5.65 -7.76
C ASN A 336 -1.06 -5.31 -8.93
N ARG A 337 -1.55 -4.42 -9.81
CA ARG A 337 -0.82 -3.84 -10.95
C ARG A 337 0.54 -3.23 -10.56
N ARG A 338 0.70 -2.66 -9.36
CA ARG A 338 2.02 -2.17 -8.86
C ARG A 338 2.98 -3.29 -8.50
N GLU A 339 2.50 -4.36 -7.87
CA GLU A 339 3.33 -5.53 -7.60
C GLU A 339 3.87 -6.09 -8.93
N ARG A 340 3.00 -6.25 -9.94
CA ARG A 340 3.39 -6.61 -11.31
C ARG A 340 4.43 -5.65 -11.92
N LEU A 341 4.34 -4.34 -11.64
CA LEU A 341 5.31 -3.34 -12.10
C LEU A 341 6.67 -3.49 -11.41
N LEU A 342 6.68 -3.68 -10.09
CA LEU A 342 7.89 -3.98 -9.31
C LEU A 342 8.58 -5.25 -9.82
N LEU A 343 7.79 -6.27 -10.18
CA LEU A 343 8.31 -7.51 -10.75
C LEU A 343 9.00 -7.26 -12.11
N LEU A 344 8.37 -6.47 -12.99
CA LEU A 344 8.95 -6.11 -14.28
C LEU A 344 10.27 -5.34 -14.11
N MET A 345 10.32 -4.39 -13.18
CA MET A 345 11.54 -3.64 -12.86
C MET A 345 12.68 -4.55 -12.37
N ARG A 346 12.39 -5.58 -11.59
CA ARG A 346 13.42 -6.56 -11.18
C ARG A 346 13.91 -7.43 -12.32
N MET A 347 13.03 -7.88 -13.20
CA MET A 347 13.46 -8.62 -14.38
C MET A 347 14.47 -7.80 -15.19
N ALA A 348 14.21 -6.50 -15.35
CA ALA A 348 15.13 -5.60 -16.02
C ALA A 348 16.47 -5.47 -15.27
N ALA A 349 16.46 -5.46 -13.93
CA ALA A 349 17.69 -5.43 -13.13
C ALA A 349 18.51 -6.73 -13.30
N VAL A 350 17.88 -7.90 -13.30
CA VAL A 350 18.59 -9.17 -13.50
C VAL A 350 19.15 -9.28 -14.92
N VAL A 351 18.38 -8.87 -15.93
CA VAL A 351 18.86 -8.79 -17.33
C VAL A 351 20.06 -7.85 -17.45
N MET A 352 20.11 -6.78 -16.66
CA MET A 352 21.23 -5.84 -16.64
C MET A 352 22.47 -6.34 -15.89
N ALA A 353 22.39 -7.41 -15.10
CA ALA A 353 23.51 -7.94 -14.33
C ALA A 353 24.68 -8.42 -15.21
N ASP A 354 24.37 -8.95 -16.41
CA ASP A 354 25.36 -9.35 -17.42
C ASP A 354 25.89 -8.16 -18.26
N GLY A 355 25.42 -6.93 -17.99
CA GLY A 355 25.90 -5.68 -18.59
C GLY A 355 25.47 -5.42 -20.04
N VAL A 356 24.78 -6.38 -20.68
CA VAL A 356 24.31 -6.26 -22.08
C VAL A 356 22.89 -6.82 -22.21
N VAL A 357 21.93 -5.95 -22.52
CA VAL A 357 20.54 -6.35 -22.80
C VAL A 357 20.42 -6.86 -24.24
N THR A 358 20.11 -8.14 -24.41
CA THR A 358 19.87 -8.75 -25.72
C THR A 358 18.49 -8.39 -26.28
N ARG A 359 18.31 -8.56 -27.60
CA ARG A 359 17.00 -8.38 -28.26
C ARG A 359 15.92 -9.34 -27.72
N GLN A 360 16.33 -10.53 -27.28
CA GLN A 360 15.43 -11.55 -26.74
C GLN A 360 14.95 -11.16 -25.33
N GLU A 361 15.84 -10.74 -24.44
CA GLU A 361 15.49 -10.28 -23.09
C GLU A 361 14.59 -9.03 -23.12
N ARG A 362 14.89 -8.07 -24.00
CA ARG A 362 14.03 -6.89 -24.19
C ARG A 362 12.65 -7.27 -24.72
N ARG A 363 12.56 -8.30 -25.58
CA ARG A 363 11.28 -8.82 -26.07
C ARG A 363 10.50 -9.48 -24.92
N LEU A 364 11.15 -10.30 -24.10
CA LEU A 364 10.55 -10.92 -22.92
C LEU A 364 9.97 -9.87 -21.96
N LEU A 365 10.73 -8.82 -21.63
CA LEU A 365 10.26 -7.72 -20.77
C LEU A 365 9.06 -6.97 -21.38
N LYS A 366 9.06 -6.69 -22.68
CA LYS A 366 7.90 -6.05 -23.35
C LYS A 366 6.65 -6.93 -23.32
N THR A 367 6.83 -8.23 -23.51
CA THR A 367 5.74 -9.19 -23.46
C THR A 367 5.17 -9.31 -22.04
N ALA A 368 6.04 -9.39 -21.03
CA ALA A 368 5.66 -9.38 -19.62
C ALA A 368 4.90 -8.09 -19.28
N ALA A 369 5.40 -6.92 -19.69
CA ALA A 369 4.75 -5.64 -19.47
C ALA A 369 3.31 -5.61 -20.03
N ARG A 370 3.12 -6.09 -21.26
CA ARG A 370 1.80 -6.15 -21.90
C ARG A 370 0.86 -7.11 -21.18
N ARG A 371 1.30 -8.33 -20.89
CA ARG A 371 0.47 -9.37 -20.26
C ARG A 371 0.10 -9.04 -18.82
N TRP A 372 1.01 -8.34 -18.12
CA TRP A 372 0.80 -7.90 -16.76
C TRP A 372 0.12 -6.55 -16.65
N ASP A 373 -0.28 -5.95 -17.78
CA ASP A 373 -0.88 -4.62 -17.85
C ASP A 373 -0.06 -3.59 -17.05
N VAL A 374 1.23 -3.46 -17.34
CA VAL A 374 2.11 -2.47 -16.70
C VAL A 374 2.93 -1.71 -17.74
N PRO A 375 3.27 -0.43 -17.49
CA PRO A 375 4.02 0.37 -18.47
C PRO A 375 5.46 -0.11 -18.60
N PHE A 376 5.88 -0.44 -19.83
CA PHE A 376 7.25 -0.88 -20.13
C PHE A 376 8.28 0.25 -19.93
N GLU A 377 7.84 1.51 -20.02
CA GLU A 377 8.66 2.70 -19.85
C GLU A 377 9.31 2.75 -18.46
N ALA A 378 8.71 2.11 -17.45
CA ALA A 378 9.24 2.05 -16.10
C ALA A 378 10.56 1.28 -15.98
N VAL A 379 10.90 0.42 -16.95
CA VAL A 379 12.15 -0.35 -16.93
C VAL A 379 13.26 0.25 -17.79
N GLU A 380 12.95 1.17 -18.70
CA GLU A 380 13.94 1.83 -19.55
C GLU A 380 15.10 2.48 -18.75
N PRO A 381 14.88 3.13 -17.60
CA PRO A 381 15.98 3.66 -16.79
C PRO A 381 16.93 2.58 -16.26
N ILE A 382 16.43 1.38 -15.98
CA ILE A 382 17.25 0.24 -15.55
C ILE A 382 18.04 -0.27 -16.75
N LEU A 383 17.37 -0.49 -17.88
CA LEU A 383 17.99 -0.99 -19.12
C LEU A 383 19.04 -0.05 -19.73
N THR A 384 18.94 1.25 -19.42
CA THR A 384 19.89 2.28 -19.87
C THR A 384 20.98 2.59 -18.84
N GLY A 385 21.01 1.88 -17.71
CA GLY A 385 22.01 2.06 -16.65
C GLY A 385 21.86 3.36 -15.84
N GLN A 386 20.69 4.00 -15.88
CA GLN A 386 20.35 5.16 -15.05
C GLN A 386 19.99 4.76 -13.61
N ILE A 387 19.53 3.52 -13.42
CA ILE A 387 19.30 2.89 -12.13
C ILE A 387 20.26 1.71 -12.04
N ASP A 388 21.07 1.66 -10.98
CA ASP A 388 21.97 0.53 -10.74
C ASP A 388 21.13 -0.72 -10.37
N PRO A 389 21.31 -1.86 -11.07
CA PRO A 389 20.60 -3.11 -10.77
C PRO A 389 20.68 -3.56 -9.31
N GLN A 390 21.80 -3.29 -8.62
CA GLN A 390 21.97 -3.62 -7.20
C GLN A 390 21.03 -2.81 -6.30
N GLU A 391 20.51 -1.66 -6.76
CA GLU A 391 19.50 -0.88 -6.03
C GLU A 391 18.13 -1.56 -5.99
N MET A 392 17.85 -2.43 -6.97
CA MET A 392 16.64 -3.24 -7.02
C MET A 392 16.76 -4.54 -6.22
N GLU A 393 17.99 -4.96 -5.91
CA GLU A 393 18.34 -6.15 -5.13
C GLU A 393 17.92 -6.03 -3.64
N MET A 394 17.61 -4.82 -3.18
CA MET A 394 17.16 -4.54 -1.80
C MET A 394 15.68 -4.83 -1.54
N MET A 395 14.93 -5.38 -2.50
CA MET A 395 13.56 -5.81 -2.26
C MET A 395 13.39 -7.28 -2.66
N ARG A 396 13.04 -8.13 -1.71
CA ARG A 396 12.66 -9.54 -1.96
C ARG A 396 11.14 -9.66 -2.17
N PRO A 397 10.65 -10.49 -3.09
CA PRO A 397 9.21 -10.70 -3.25
C PRO A 397 8.66 -11.45 -2.04
N ALA A 398 7.40 -11.18 -1.68
CA ALA A 398 6.73 -11.81 -0.55
C ALA A 398 6.63 -13.34 -0.70
N ALA A 399 6.44 -13.79 -1.94
CA ALA A 399 6.36 -15.19 -2.34
C ALA A 399 7.34 -15.47 -3.50
N PRO A 400 8.62 -15.80 -3.19
CA PRO A 400 9.64 -16.07 -4.21
C PRO A 400 9.23 -17.15 -5.22
N GLN A 401 8.58 -18.22 -4.75
CA GLN A 401 8.14 -19.31 -5.62
C GLN A 401 7.01 -18.89 -6.57
N THR A 402 5.97 -18.21 -6.09
CA THR A 402 4.89 -17.69 -6.93
C THR A 402 5.41 -16.71 -7.97
N PHE A 403 6.38 -15.88 -7.56
CA PHE A 403 7.09 -14.97 -8.46
C PHE A 403 7.84 -15.74 -9.55
N PHE A 404 8.61 -16.77 -9.17
CA PHE A 404 9.34 -17.59 -10.12
C PHE A 404 8.41 -18.32 -11.10
N ASN A 405 7.29 -18.88 -10.63
CA ASN A 405 6.28 -19.50 -11.49
C ASN A 405 5.73 -18.53 -12.54
N GLY A 406 5.47 -17.27 -12.16
CA GLY A 406 5.02 -16.23 -13.09
C GLY A 406 6.02 -15.91 -14.19
N LEU A 407 7.33 -15.94 -13.87
CA LEU A 407 8.40 -15.74 -14.85
C LEU A 407 8.47 -16.90 -15.85
N VAL A 408 8.38 -18.13 -15.34
CA VAL A 408 8.35 -19.34 -16.17
C VAL A 408 7.13 -19.32 -17.12
N SER A 409 5.96 -18.91 -16.64
CA SER A 409 4.76 -18.71 -17.48
C SER A 409 4.93 -17.66 -18.57
N ALA A 410 5.68 -16.60 -18.31
CA ALA A 410 5.95 -15.56 -19.31
C ALA A 410 6.98 -16.03 -20.36
N ALA A 411 7.97 -16.83 -19.96
CA ALA A 411 8.94 -17.42 -20.87
C ALA A 411 8.33 -18.50 -21.79
N LEU A 412 7.32 -19.23 -21.32
CA LEU A 412 6.68 -20.32 -22.08
C LEU A 412 5.75 -19.87 -23.23
N ILE A 413 5.72 -18.59 -23.58
CA ILE A 413 4.79 -18.03 -24.58
C ILE A 413 5.00 -18.63 -25.99
N ASP A 414 6.24 -18.89 -26.40
CA ASP A 414 6.53 -19.53 -27.69
C ASP A 414 6.50 -21.08 -27.58
N GLY A 415 5.94 -21.62 -26.49
CA GLY A 415 5.76 -23.06 -26.23
C GLY A 415 7.04 -23.80 -25.81
N LYS A 416 8.17 -23.09 -25.71
CA LYS A 416 9.48 -23.62 -25.28
C LYS A 416 10.25 -22.53 -24.55
N ILE A 417 10.96 -22.93 -23.50
CA ILE A 417 12.03 -22.13 -22.87
C ILE A 417 13.33 -22.53 -23.59
N ASP A 418 14.04 -21.56 -24.17
CA ASP A 418 15.35 -21.80 -24.78
C ASP A 418 16.49 -21.77 -23.74
N GLY A 419 17.70 -22.18 -24.14
CA GLY A 419 18.82 -22.29 -23.20
C GLY A 419 19.29 -20.96 -22.59
N ARG A 420 18.99 -19.82 -23.22
CA ARG A 420 19.31 -18.49 -22.68
C ARG A 420 18.22 -18.05 -21.69
N GLU A 421 16.96 -18.31 -22.01
CA GLU A 421 15.83 -18.10 -21.10
C GLU A 421 15.95 -18.97 -19.84
N GLU A 422 16.37 -20.23 -19.99
CA GLU A 422 16.64 -21.11 -18.85
C GLU A 422 17.74 -20.54 -17.95
N LYS A 423 18.86 -20.09 -18.54
CA LYS A 423 19.95 -19.46 -17.77
C LYS A 423 19.44 -18.24 -16.99
N LEU A 424 18.73 -17.33 -17.66
CA LEU A 424 18.16 -16.13 -17.03
C LEU A 424 17.21 -16.51 -15.89
N LEU A 425 16.31 -17.47 -16.10
CA LEU A 425 15.38 -17.93 -15.07
C LEU A 425 16.15 -18.54 -13.87
N LEU A 426 17.21 -19.30 -14.10
CA LEU A 426 18.04 -19.85 -13.03
C LEU A 426 18.79 -18.77 -12.25
N ASP A 427 19.30 -17.74 -12.92
CA ASP A 427 19.97 -16.60 -12.28
C ASP A 427 18.96 -15.80 -11.43
N VAL A 428 17.74 -15.59 -11.94
CA VAL A 428 16.64 -15.00 -11.15
C VAL A 428 16.28 -15.92 -9.96
N ALA A 429 16.15 -17.23 -10.15
CA ALA A 429 15.85 -18.17 -9.08
C ALA A 429 16.91 -18.15 -7.97
N ALA A 430 18.19 -18.07 -8.33
CA ALA A 430 19.28 -17.96 -7.37
C ALA A 430 19.18 -16.67 -6.54
N SER A 431 18.86 -15.53 -7.18
CA SER A 431 18.64 -14.25 -6.46
C SER A 431 17.45 -14.29 -5.49
N LEU A 432 16.58 -15.28 -5.64
CA LEU A 432 15.37 -15.50 -4.84
C LEU A 432 15.55 -16.56 -3.74
N ASP A 433 16.75 -17.11 -3.56
CA ASP A 433 17.04 -18.29 -2.74
C ASP A 433 16.23 -19.54 -3.14
N ILE A 434 15.82 -19.64 -4.40
CA ILE A 434 15.21 -20.85 -4.95
C ILE A 434 16.33 -21.74 -5.46
N THR A 435 16.33 -23.01 -5.03
CA THR A 435 17.37 -23.94 -5.45
C THR A 435 17.30 -24.18 -6.95
N GLN A 436 18.46 -24.42 -7.59
CA GLN A 436 18.51 -24.74 -9.02
C GLN A 436 17.64 -25.96 -9.36
N ALA A 437 17.51 -26.92 -8.44
CA ALA A 437 16.65 -28.09 -8.59
C ALA A 437 15.17 -27.73 -8.60
N ASP A 438 14.71 -26.92 -7.63
CA ASP A 438 13.30 -26.48 -7.55
C ASP A 438 12.91 -25.60 -8.73
N ALA A 439 13.83 -24.74 -9.18
CA ALA A 439 13.65 -23.91 -10.36
C ALA A 439 13.46 -24.77 -11.62
N LYS A 440 14.32 -25.77 -11.83
CA LYS A 440 14.22 -26.72 -12.95
C LYS A 440 12.94 -27.55 -12.89
N ASN A 441 12.55 -28.02 -11.70
CA ASN A 441 11.31 -28.78 -11.50
C ASN A 441 10.09 -27.93 -11.85
N THR A 442 10.08 -26.65 -11.46
CA THR A 442 9.02 -25.70 -11.80
C THR A 442 8.94 -25.47 -13.32
N MET A 443 10.08 -25.18 -13.97
CA MET A 443 10.16 -25.01 -15.42
C MET A 443 9.64 -26.24 -16.17
N TYR A 444 10.05 -27.44 -15.72
CA TYR A 444 9.61 -28.70 -16.30
C TYR A 444 8.11 -28.94 -16.12
N ALA A 445 7.57 -28.80 -14.91
CA ALA A 445 6.16 -29.01 -14.59
C ALA A 445 5.25 -28.08 -15.38
N MET A 446 5.62 -26.80 -15.49
CA MET A 446 4.84 -25.80 -16.23
C MET A 446 4.94 -26.00 -17.74
N THR A 447 6.10 -26.40 -18.26
CA THR A 447 6.25 -26.77 -19.69
C THR A 447 5.36 -27.97 -20.04
N LYS A 448 5.28 -28.98 -19.16
CA LYS A 448 4.43 -30.15 -19.36
C LYS A 448 2.94 -29.77 -19.39
N THR A 449 2.52 -28.91 -18.45
CA THR A 449 1.13 -28.41 -18.34
C THR A 449 0.72 -27.57 -19.56
N ALA A 450 1.60 -26.70 -20.05
CA ALA A 450 1.38 -25.91 -21.26
C ALA A 450 1.22 -26.78 -22.52
N ARG A 451 1.97 -27.90 -22.60
CA ARG A 451 1.88 -28.84 -23.72
C ARG A 451 0.60 -29.70 -23.69
N SER A 452 0.12 -30.08 -22.52
CA SER A 452 -1.13 -30.84 -22.38
C SER A 452 -2.38 -30.01 -22.67
N GLY A 453 -2.36 -28.69 -22.40
CA GLY A 453 -3.46 -27.78 -22.77
C GLY A 453 -3.53 -27.52 -24.29
N SER A 454 -2.40 -27.57 -24.99
CA SER A 454 -2.35 -27.32 -26.44
C SER A 454 -2.82 -28.49 -27.30
N SER A 455 -2.93 -29.72 -26.77
CA SER A 455 -3.43 -30.89 -27.52
C SER A 455 -4.95 -31.09 -27.42
N ALA A 456 -5.66 -30.21 -26.72
CA ALA A 456 -7.12 -30.22 -26.64
C ALA A 456 -7.80 -29.41 -27.77
N HIS A 457 -7.01 -28.73 -28.62
CA HIS A 457 -7.48 -27.86 -29.71
C HIS A 457 -6.98 -28.29 -31.11
N THR A 458 -6.80 -29.60 -31.35
CA THR A 458 -6.57 -30.14 -32.69
C THR A 458 -7.71 -31.04 -33.12
#